data_AF-A0A450VBU6-F1
#
_entry.id   AF-A0A450VBU6-F1
#
_cell.length_a   1.000
_cell.length_b   1.000
_cell.length_c   1.000
_cell.angle_alpha   90.00
_cell.angle_beta   90.00
_cell.angle_gamma   90.00
#
_symmetry.space_group_name_H-M   'P 1'
#
loop_
_entity.id
_entity.type
_entity.pdbx_description
1 polymer ?
#
loop_
_entity_poly.entity_id
_entity_poly.type
_entity_poly.pdbx_seq_one_letter_code
_entity_poly.pdbx_strand_id
1 'polypeptide(L)' 'KLQTLEVFESREDKWFLWGTFQENDAVAAAPFDALSFDLGALWP' A
#
# COMPACT_ATOMS: atom_id res chain seq x y z
N LYS A 1 -4.60 14.90 -9.11
CA LYS A 1 -3.16 14.79 -8.77
C LYS A 1 -2.89 13.31 -8.62
N LEU A 2 -1.80 12.78 -9.15
CA LEU A 2 -1.48 11.37 -8.97
C LEU A 2 -1.29 11.07 -7.48
N GLN A 3 -2.05 10.11 -6.97
CA GLN A 3 -2.06 9.70 -5.58
C GLN A 3 -1.61 8.24 -5.51
N THR A 4 -0.52 7.97 -4.80
CA THR A 4 0.11 6.65 -4.75
C THR A 4 0.43 6.25 -3.32
N LEU A 5 0.39 4.94 -3.07
CA LEU A 5 0.84 4.33 -1.82
C LEU A 5 1.86 3.23 -2.15
N GLU A 6 3.06 3.34 -1.58
CA GLU A 6 4.09 2.32 -1.67
C GLU A 6 4.17 1.56 -0.35
N VAL A 7 4.14 0.23 -0.43
CA VAL A 7 4.29 -0.65 0.73
C VAL A 7 5.68 -1.26 0.69
N PHE A 8 6.37 -1.23 1.82
CA PHE A 8 7.70 -1.81 1.97
C PHE A 8 7.68 -2.93 3.00
N GLU A 9 8.37 -4.02 2.69
CA GLU A 9 8.59 -5.13 3.60
C GLU A 9 9.99 -5.03 4.21
N SER A 10 10.08 -5.19 5.53
CA SER A 10 11.35 -5.26 6.24
C SER A 10 11.88 -6.69 6.24
N ARG A 11 13.06 -6.91 5.65
CA ARG A 11 13.78 -8.19 5.67
C ARG A 11 15.26 -7.95 5.90
N GLU A 12 15.85 -8.65 6.87
CA GLU A 12 17.30 -8.59 7.15
C GLU A 12 17.84 -7.15 7.26
N ASP A 13 17.15 -6.30 8.03
CA ASP A 13 17.46 -4.88 8.24
C ASP A 13 17.46 -4.01 6.96
N LYS A 14 16.78 -4.48 5.91
CA LYS A 14 16.57 -3.73 4.66
C LYS A 14 15.09 -3.61 4.34
N TRP A 15 14.75 -2.55 3.62
CA TRP A 15 13.41 -2.32 3.09
C TRP A 15 13.35 -2.70 1.63
N PHE A 16 12.37 -3.53 1.27
CA PHE A 16 12.10 -3.94 -0.10
C PHE A 16 10.73 -3.42 -0.50
N LEU A 17 10.63 -2.81 -1.69
CA LEU A 17 9.34 -2.44 -2.24
C LEU A 17 8.53 -3.71 -2.47
N TRP A 18 7.45 -3.83 -1.72
CA TRP A 18 6.52 -4.94 -1.82
C TRP A 18 5.51 -4.71 -2.93
N GLY A 19 4.98 -3.48 -3.03
CA GLY A 19 4.01 -3.12 -4.06
C GLY A 19 3.65 -1.63 -4.03
N THR A 20 3.02 -1.20 -5.13
CA THR A 20 2.55 0.17 -5.32
C THR A 20 1.08 0.14 -5.71
N PHE A 21 0.30 1.00 -5.08
CA PHE A 21 -1.12 1.23 -5.36
C PHE A 21 -1.31 2.67 -5.84
N GLN A 22 -2.35 2.91 -6.64
CA GLN A 22 -2.64 4.24 -7.17
C GLN A 22 -4.13 4.53 -7.23
N GLU A 23 -4.47 5.81 -7.19
CA GLU A 23 -5.84 6.33 -7.36
C GLU A 23 -6.84 5.65 -6.41
N ASN A 24 -7.77 4.83 -6.92
CA ASN A 24 -8.82 4.15 -6.14
C ASN A 24 -8.57 2.64 -6.01
N ASP A 25 -7.30 2.22 -6.09
CA ASP A 25 -6.96 0.82 -5.87
C ASP A 25 -7.39 0.39 -4.46
N ALA A 26 -7.96 -0.81 -4.36
CA ALA A 26 -8.19 -1.45 -3.08
C ALA A 26 -6.84 -1.88 -2.50
N VAL A 27 -6.42 -1.24 -1.41
CA VAL A 27 -5.18 -1.54 -0.71
C VAL A 27 -5.40 -2.77 0.15
N ALA A 28 -4.62 -3.81 -0.10
CA ALA A 28 -4.47 -4.98 0.76
C ALA A 28 -3.02 -5.45 0.63
N ALA A 29 -2.24 -5.36 1.71
CA ALA A 29 -0.82 -5.66 1.66
C ALA A 29 -0.38 -6.51 2.85
N ALA A 30 0.51 -7.47 2.59
CA ALA A 30 1.04 -8.35 3.62
C ALA A 30 1.79 -7.55 4.71
N PRO A 31 1.72 -7.97 5.98
CA PRO A 31 1.01 -9.15 6.52
C PRO A 31 -0.46 -8.88 6.89
N PHE A 32 -1.02 -7.73 6.47
CA PHE A 32 -2.37 -7.29 6.82
C PHE A 32 -3.35 -7.43 5.64
N ASP A 33 -3.07 -8.31 4.68
CA ASP A 33 -3.89 -8.54 3.48
C ASP A 33 -5.28 -9.12 3.78
N ALA A 34 -5.52 -9.55 5.01
CA ALA A 34 -6.86 -9.85 5.54
C ALA A 34 -7.74 -8.59 5.69
N LEU A 35 -7.15 -7.40 5.75
CA LEU A 35 -7.84 -6.12 5.80
C LEU A 35 -7.64 -5.40 4.46
N SER A 36 -8.71 -4.79 3.97
CA SER A 36 -8.64 -3.97 2.76
C SER A 36 -9.39 -2.65 2.94
N PHE A 37 -8.88 -1.60 2.30
CA PHE A 37 -9.51 -0.29 2.24
C PHE A 37 -9.30 0.34 0.86
N ASP A 38 -10.16 1.29 0.48
CA ASP A 38 -10.01 2.05 -0.76
C ASP A 38 -8.97 3.17 -0.59
N LEU A 39 -7.93 3.20 -1.42
CA LEU A 39 -6.89 4.23 -1.39
C LEU A 39 -7.47 5.65 -1.55
N GLY A 40 -8.52 5.79 -2.36
CA GLY A 40 -9.17 7.08 -2.63
C GLY A 40 -9.78 7.69 -1.37
N ALA A 41 -10.15 6.86 -0.38
CA ALA A 41 -10.74 7.31 0.87
C ALA A 41 -9.74 8.02 1.81
N LEU A 42 -8.44 7.92 1.55
CA LEU A 42 -7.44 8.57 2.40
C LEU A 42 -7.36 10.09 2.15
N TRP A 43 -7.87 10.58 1.01
CA TRP A 43 -7.71 11.96 0.58
C TRP A 43 -9.04 12.74 0.65
N PRO A 44 -9.05 14.04 1.04
CA PRO A 44 -10.26 14.85 1.15
C PRO A 44 -10.94 15.19 -0.19
#